data_AF-A0A352W753-F1
#
_entry.id   AF-A0A352W753-F1
#
_cell.length_a   1.000
_cell.length_b   1.000
_cell.length_c   1.000
_cell.angle_alpha   90.00
_cell.angle_beta   90.00
_cell.angle_gamma   90.00
#
_symmetry.space_group_name_H-M   'P 1'
#
loop_
_entity.id
_entity.type
_entity.pdbx_description
1 polymer ?
#
loop_
_entity_poly.entity_id
_entity_poly.type
_entity_poly.pdbx_seq_one_letter_code
_entity_poly.pdbx_strand_id
1 'polypeptide(L)'
;MPQRWKMNRAGLLNFWYYDDAEFVLEDGRLILRGANSSGKSVTMQSFIPLVLDGDKRPWRLDPFGSRDRRIEYYLLLDGEDGHNERTAYLYLEFQDADRERYLTIGIGLRGRRNVAGVNFWGFVITDNRRINKDFKLYRSEHGSGEETKIPLTRNELAARIGEGGTVVTEQGEYERLVNKHLFGYADENSYGELLDLLIQLRSPKLSKDFKPTTIYEILTGALPTLQEDELRPLEEVLGEMDEIADHLAELEMHRQEADKLQKAYQTYNEALLLSASREVLFRHKERHKLAVELDAIKGKIASSKALITKAEHEQNEFLKEERSIEGRISTLAQHEAISTEDELQRVKEQI
;
A
#
# COMPACT_ATOMS: atom_id res chain seq x y z
N MET A 1 7.83 -20.46 -12.75
CA MET A 1 9.07 -19.73 -12.39
C MET A 1 9.43 -18.84 -13.57
N PRO A 2 9.97 -17.63 -13.37
CA PRO A 2 10.39 -16.79 -14.48
C PRO A 2 11.48 -17.50 -15.30
N GLN A 3 11.37 -17.39 -16.62
CA GLN A 3 12.27 -17.93 -17.62
C GLN A 3 13.72 -17.52 -17.30
N ARG A 4 14.58 -18.49 -16.94
CA ARG A 4 15.97 -18.20 -16.56
C ARG A 4 16.94 -18.99 -17.40
N TRP A 5 17.67 -18.28 -18.26
CA TRP A 5 18.83 -18.81 -18.97
C TRP A 5 19.88 -19.30 -17.97
N LYS A 6 20.37 -20.52 -18.18
CA LYS A 6 21.50 -21.09 -17.42
C LYS A 6 22.69 -21.27 -18.34
N MET A 7 23.87 -20.82 -17.92
CA MET A 7 25.08 -21.07 -18.69
C MET A 7 25.36 -22.59 -18.76
N ASN A 8 25.60 -23.09 -19.96
CA ASN A 8 25.71 -24.51 -20.26
C ASN A 8 27.09 -24.87 -20.81
N ARG A 9 27.65 -24.02 -21.67
CA ARG A 9 29.00 -24.20 -22.21
C ARG A 9 29.73 -22.87 -22.36
N ALA A 10 31.05 -22.92 -22.28
CA ALA A 10 31.95 -21.85 -22.68
C ALA A 10 32.99 -22.45 -23.63
N GLY A 11 33.40 -21.70 -24.65
CA GLY A 11 34.45 -22.18 -25.54
C GLY A 11 35.34 -21.10 -26.08
N LEU A 12 36.55 -21.53 -26.46
CA LEU A 12 37.66 -20.71 -26.91
C LEU A 12 38.25 -21.34 -28.17
N LEU A 13 38.43 -20.54 -29.22
CA LEU A 13 39.15 -20.92 -30.43
C LEU A 13 40.30 -19.94 -30.64
N ASN A 14 41.53 -20.45 -30.79
CA ASN A 14 42.73 -19.66 -31.05
C ASN A 14 42.96 -18.50 -30.09
N PHE A 15 42.65 -18.71 -28.81
CA PHE A 15 42.73 -17.69 -27.79
C PHE A 15 43.68 -18.13 -26.67
N TRP A 16 44.68 -17.32 -26.34
CA TRP A 16 45.81 -17.72 -25.49
C TRP A 16 46.47 -18.99 -26.05
N TYR A 17 46.97 -19.87 -25.19
CA TYR A 17 47.43 -21.23 -25.51
C TYR A 17 46.30 -22.24 -25.76
N TYR A 18 45.05 -21.80 -26.01
CA TYR A 18 43.96 -22.71 -26.40
C TYR A 18 43.72 -22.63 -27.91
N ASP A 19 43.92 -23.74 -28.60
CA ASP A 19 43.64 -23.87 -30.03
C ASP A 19 42.13 -24.08 -30.27
N ASP A 20 41.51 -25.05 -29.60
CA ASP A 20 40.06 -25.30 -29.59
C ASP A 20 39.69 -25.96 -28.25
N ALA A 21 39.10 -25.19 -27.34
CA ALA A 21 38.72 -25.64 -26.01
C ALA A 21 37.23 -25.42 -25.74
N GLU A 22 36.60 -26.41 -25.11
CA GLU A 22 35.21 -26.36 -24.70
C GLU A 22 35.09 -26.79 -23.23
N PHE A 23 34.33 -26.02 -22.46
CA PHE A 23 34.07 -26.24 -21.05
C PHE A 23 32.57 -26.43 -20.86
N VAL A 24 32.17 -27.55 -20.27
CA VAL A 24 30.77 -27.82 -19.90
C VAL A 24 30.53 -27.30 -18.49
N LEU A 25 29.44 -26.57 -18.30
CA LEU A 25 29.01 -26.04 -17.03
C LEU A 25 27.84 -26.86 -16.50
N GLU A 26 27.94 -27.24 -15.23
CA GLU A 26 26.87 -27.97 -14.54
C GLU A 26 26.03 -26.97 -13.75
N ASP A 27 24.75 -26.80 -14.14
CA ASP A 27 23.83 -25.83 -13.53
C ASP A 27 24.41 -24.40 -13.47
N GLY A 28 25.10 -23.98 -14.54
CA GLY A 28 25.75 -22.67 -14.61
C GLY A 28 27.08 -22.55 -13.85
N ARG A 29 27.62 -23.66 -13.32
CA ARG A 29 28.84 -23.67 -12.50
C ARG A 29 29.98 -24.38 -13.23
N LEU A 30 31.18 -23.83 -13.10
CA LEU A 30 32.42 -24.49 -13.52
C LEU A 30 33.42 -24.51 -12.36
N ILE A 31 34.11 -25.64 -12.19
CA ILE A 31 35.25 -25.76 -11.28
C ILE A 31 36.50 -26.13 -12.08
N LEU A 32 37.52 -25.26 -12.05
CA LEU A 32 38.83 -25.54 -12.64
C LEU A 32 39.79 -26.04 -11.56
N ARG A 33 40.36 -27.25 -11.74
CA ARG A 33 41.38 -27.84 -10.86
C ARG A 33 42.70 -28.02 -11.61
N GLY A 34 43.83 -27.84 -10.89
CA GLY A 34 45.18 -27.96 -11.48
C GLY A 34 46.25 -27.25 -10.65
N ALA A 35 47.53 -27.43 -10.99
CA ALA A 35 48.67 -26.83 -10.30
C ALA A 35 48.67 -25.29 -10.39
N ASN A 36 49.28 -24.60 -9.42
CA ASN A 36 49.46 -23.14 -9.51
C ASN A 36 50.18 -22.77 -10.82
N SER A 37 49.78 -21.65 -11.44
CA SER A 37 50.27 -21.21 -12.76
C SER A 37 49.81 -22.01 -13.98
N SER A 38 48.93 -23.01 -13.84
CA SER A 38 48.34 -23.74 -14.98
C SER A 38 47.27 -22.96 -15.76
N GLY A 39 47.26 -21.63 -15.68
CA GLY A 39 46.31 -20.77 -16.41
C GLY A 39 44.89 -20.69 -15.85
N LYS A 40 44.49 -21.44 -14.81
CA LYS A 40 43.08 -21.52 -14.32
C LYS A 40 42.43 -20.16 -14.03
N SER A 41 43.11 -19.30 -13.27
CA SER A 41 42.58 -17.98 -12.88
C SER A 41 42.55 -17.01 -14.06
N VAL A 42 43.55 -17.08 -14.94
CA VAL A 42 43.65 -16.21 -16.13
C VAL A 42 42.70 -16.66 -17.25
N THR A 43 42.36 -17.95 -17.32
CA THR A 43 41.58 -18.52 -18.42
C THR A 43 40.10 -18.18 -18.33
N MET A 44 39.47 -18.19 -17.16
CA MET A 44 37.99 -18.15 -17.11
C MET A 44 37.42 -16.93 -16.40
N GLN A 45 38.12 -16.43 -15.37
CA GLN A 45 37.69 -15.21 -14.69
C GLN A 45 37.80 -14.00 -15.63
N SER A 46 38.77 -14.01 -16.55
CA SER A 46 39.04 -12.91 -17.48
C SER A 46 38.05 -12.81 -18.63
N PHE A 47 37.59 -13.93 -19.19
CA PHE A 47 36.87 -13.89 -20.47
C PHE A 47 35.35 -13.99 -20.38
N ILE A 48 34.77 -14.47 -19.26
CA ILE A 48 33.30 -14.41 -19.10
C ILE A 48 32.79 -12.97 -19.19
N PRO A 49 33.33 -12.00 -18.43
CA PRO A 49 32.91 -10.61 -18.57
C PRO A 49 33.15 -10.07 -19.98
N LEU A 50 34.32 -10.35 -20.56
CA LEU A 50 34.67 -9.96 -21.93
C LEU A 50 33.67 -10.46 -22.98
N VAL A 51 33.13 -11.68 -22.83
CA VAL A 51 32.10 -12.21 -23.75
C VAL A 51 30.74 -11.59 -23.47
N LEU A 52 30.45 -11.14 -22.25
CA LEU A 52 29.16 -10.49 -21.94
C LEU A 52 29.08 -9.05 -22.47
N ASP A 53 30.19 -8.32 -22.52
CA ASP A 53 30.20 -6.88 -22.83
C ASP A 53 31.09 -6.49 -24.03
N GLY A 54 31.99 -7.37 -24.46
CA GLY A 54 32.97 -7.09 -25.51
C GLY A 54 34.07 -6.10 -25.11
N ASP A 55 34.22 -5.77 -23.83
CA ASP A 55 35.13 -4.74 -23.35
C ASP A 55 36.56 -5.25 -23.19
N LYS A 56 37.43 -4.71 -24.05
CA LYS A 56 38.83 -5.14 -24.22
C LYS A 56 39.83 -4.37 -23.35
N ARG A 57 39.35 -3.51 -22.44
CA ARG A 57 40.21 -2.65 -21.62
C ARG A 57 41.07 -3.52 -20.66
N PRO A 58 42.40 -3.27 -20.55
CA PRO A 58 43.32 -4.17 -19.85
C PRO A 58 42.94 -4.56 -18.41
N TRP A 59 42.42 -3.61 -17.63
CA TRP A 59 42.01 -3.85 -16.24
C TRP A 59 40.81 -4.79 -16.10
N ARG A 60 40.04 -5.03 -17.17
CA ARG A 60 38.95 -6.02 -17.20
C ARG A 60 39.47 -7.41 -17.53
N LEU A 61 40.61 -7.52 -18.20
CA LEU A 61 41.19 -8.80 -18.63
C LEU A 61 42.09 -9.42 -17.56
N ASP A 62 42.72 -8.63 -16.70
CA ASP A 62 43.50 -9.17 -15.59
C ASP A 62 42.63 -9.29 -14.33
N PRO A 63 42.43 -10.49 -13.75
CA PRO A 63 41.70 -10.66 -12.49
C PRO A 63 42.40 -9.99 -11.29
N PHE A 64 43.66 -9.57 -11.43
CA PHE A 64 44.41 -8.79 -10.45
C PHE A 64 44.42 -7.29 -10.73
N GLY A 65 43.74 -6.83 -11.79
CA GLY A 65 43.58 -5.41 -12.11
C GLY A 65 44.83 -4.73 -12.68
N SER A 66 45.87 -5.48 -13.06
CA SER A 66 47.02 -4.89 -13.74
C SER A 66 46.63 -4.36 -15.13
N ARG A 67 47.36 -3.35 -15.60
CA ARG A 67 47.18 -2.79 -16.96
C ARG A 67 48.18 -3.36 -17.96
N ASP A 68 49.01 -4.30 -17.53
CA ASP A 68 50.20 -4.73 -18.28
C ASP A 68 49.85 -5.64 -19.46
N ARG A 69 48.70 -6.34 -19.38
CA ARG A 69 48.26 -7.29 -20.41
C ARG A 69 47.09 -6.74 -21.21
N ARG A 70 47.41 -6.17 -22.37
CA ARG A 70 46.40 -5.78 -23.37
C ARG A 70 45.83 -7.02 -24.08
N ILE A 71 44.69 -6.89 -24.75
CA ILE A 71 44.01 -8.00 -25.43
C ILE A 71 44.90 -8.68 -26.49
N GLU A 72 45.82 -7.93 -27.11
CA GLU A 72 46.78 -8.42 -28.09
C GLU A 72 47.71 -9.48 -27.51
N TYR A 73 48.07 -9.38 -26.22
CA TYR A 73 48.89 -10.39 -25.53
C TYR A 73 48.21 -11.76 -25.54
N TYR A 74 46.89 -11.80 -25.34
CA TYR A 74 46.11 -13.03 -25.33
C TYR A 74 45.91 -13.61 -26.74
N LEU A 75 45.97 -12.78 -27.80
CA LEU A 75 45.74 -13.23 -29.17
C LEU A 75 47.03 -13.61 -29.88
N LEU A 76 48.02 -12.72 -29.86
CA LEU A 76 49.22 -12.84 -30.67
C LEU A 76 50.31 -13.65 -29.99
N LEU A 77 50.28 -13.77 -28.65
CA LEU A 77 51.36 -14.35 -27.85
C LEU A 77 52.70 -13.63 -28.07
N ASP A 78 53.66 -13.91 -27.20
CA ASP A 78 55.02 -13.38 -27.27
C ASP A 78 56.03 -14.53 -27.35
N GLY A 79 57.23 -14.27 -27.87
CA GLY A 79 58.29 -15.28 -27.99
C GLY A 79 58.12 -16.19 -29.20
N GLU A 80 58.55 -17.46 -29.06
CA GLU A 80 58.58 -18.45 -30.15
C GLU A 80 57.18 -18.87 -30.63
N ASP A 81 56.17 -18.81 -29.74
CA ASP A 81 54.77 -19.10 -30.06
C ASP A 81 54.01 -17.88 -30.64
N GLY A 82 54.73 -16.80 -30.97
CA GLY A 82 54.16 -15.55 -31.43
C GLY A 82 53.55 -15.64 -32.84
N HIS A 83 52.35 -15.10 -33.00
CA HIS A 83 51.67 -14.95 -34.28
C HIS A 83 51.80 -13.52 -34.82
N ASN A 84 51.92 -13.38 -36.14
CA ASN A 84 51.86 -12.08 -36.81
C ASN A 84 50.42 -11.60 -37.00
N GLU A 85 49.49 -12.53 -37.16
CA GLU A 85 48.06 -12.28 -37.28
C GLU A 85 47.31 -13.50 -36.73
N ARG A 86 46.30 -13.27 -35.89
CA ARG A 86 45.47 -14.36 -35.34
C ARG A 86 44.02 -13.91 -35.21
N THR A 87 43.10 -14.78 -35.60
CA THR A 87 41.66 -14.63 -35.36
C THR A 87 41.24 -15.62 -34.29
N ALA A 88 40.58 -15.13 -33.25
CA ALA A 88 40.10 -15.90 -32.13
C ALA A 88 38.59 -15.74 -31.96
N TYR A 89 37.96 -16.76 -31.38
CA TYR A 89 36.55 -16.72 -30.99
C TYR A 89 36.38 -17.15 -29.55
N LEU A 90 35.50 -16.45 -28.84
CA LEU A 90 35.09 -16.81 -27.48
C LEU A 90 33.56 -16.80 -27.44
N TYR A 91 32.96 -17.79 -26.81
CA TYR A 91 31.50 -17.88 -26.73
C TYR A 91 31.01 -18.44 -25.42
N LEU A 92 29.78 -18.08 -25.07
CA LEU A 92 29.00 -18.62 -23.97
C LEU A 92 27.66 -19.11 -24.50
N GLU A 93 27.37 -20.38 -24.23
CA GLU A 93 26.10 -21.01 -24.56
C GLU A 93 25.25 -21.07 -23.29
N PHE A 94 23.97 -20.71 -23.43
CA PHE A 94 22.95 -20.76 -22.41
C PHE A 94 21.85 -21.73 -22.83
N GLN A 95 21.28 -22.41 -21.84
CA GLN A 95 20.16 -23.32 -22.01
C GLN A 95 18.97 -22.85 -21.16
N ASP A 96 17.79 -22.90 -21.78
CA ASP A 96 16.50 -22.87 -21.10
C ASP A 96 16.00 -24.31 -21.04
N ALA A 97 16.25 -24.97 -19.92
CA ALA A 97 16.02 -26.41 -19.76
C ALA A 97 14.53 -26.78 -19.90
N ASP A 98 13.62 -25.89 -19.48
CA ASP A 98 12.18 -26.14 -19.50
C ASP A 98 11.61 -26.17 -20.93
N ARG A 99 12.28 -25.49 -21.87
CA ARG A 99 11.82 -25.32 -23.27
C ARG A 99 12.77 -25.93 -24.29
N GLU A 100 13.83 -26.60 -23.84
CA GLU A 100 14.90 -27.16 -24.68
C GLU A 100 15.49 -26.14 -25.66
N ARG A 101 15.60 -24.86 -25.25
CA ARG A 101 16.16 -23.80 -26.09
C ARG A 101 17.61 -23.53 -25.77
N TYR A 102 18.37 -23.16 -26.78
CA TYR A 102 19.77 -22.76 -26.69
C TYR A 102 19.97 -21.37 -27.28
N LEU A 103 20.74 -20.56 -26.55
CA LEU A 103 21.17 -19.23 -26.96
C LEU A 103 22.69 -19.19 -26.86
N THR A 104 23.37 -18.79 -27.92
CA THR A 104 24.83 -18.58 -27.86
C THR A 104 25.14 -17.11 -28.09
N ILE A 105 25.90 -16.51 -27.20
CA ILE A 105 26.56 -15.22 -27.43
C ILE A 105 28.05 -15.48 -27.63
N GLY A 106 28.70 -14.64 -28.42
CA GLY A 106 30.14 -14.72 -28.57
C GLY A 106 30.74 -13.52 -29.24
N ILE A 107 32.06 -13.49 -29.22
CA ILE A 107 32.87 -12.43 -29.82
C ILE A 107 33.95 -13.06 -30.71
N GLY A 108 34.23 -12.37 -31.81
CA GLY A 108 35.40 -12.63 -32.65
C GLY A 108 36.38 -11.48 -32.52
N LEU A 109 37.66 -11.83 -32.43
CA LEU A 109 38.77 -10.90 -32.27
C LEU A 109 39.82 -11.21 -33.32
N ARG A 110 40.29 -10.20 -34.05
CA ARG A 110 41.40 -10.34 -34.99
C ARG A 110 42.49 -9.33 -34.66
N GLY A 111 43.61 -9.83 -34.19
CA GLY A 111 44.81 -9.06 -33.89
C GLY A 111 45.84 -9.17 -35.02
N ARG A 112 46.65 -8.11 -35.18
CA ARG A 112 47.82 -8.09 -36.06
C ARG A 112 48.99 -7.46 -35.33
N ARG A 113 50.19 -8.04 -35.49
CA ARG A 113 51.42 -7.48 -34.93
C ARG A 113 51.66 -6.10 -35.56
N ASN A 114 52.11 -5.16 -34.73
CA ASN A 114 52.34 -3.76 -35.10
C ASN A 114 51.09 -2.94 -35.48
N VAL A 115 49.89 -3.48 -35.29
CA VAL A 115 48.64 -2.72 -35.35
C VAL A 115 48.11 -2.58 -33.93
N ALA A 116 47.84 -1.35 -33.50
CA ALA A 116 47.29 -1.11 -32.17
C ALA A 116 45.81 -1.51 -32.12
N GLY A 117 45.42 -2.23 -31.07
CA GLY A 117 44.05 -2.72 -30.91
C GLY A 117 43.77 -3.97 -31.74
N VAL A 118 42.52 -4.39 -31.72
CA VAL A 118 42.05 -5.61 -32.38
C VAL A 118 40.73 -5.32 -33.08
N ASN A 119 40.55 -5.92 -34.25
CA ASN A 119 39.25 -5.90 -34.91
C ASN A 119 38.28 -6.76 -34.11
N PHE A 120 37.10 -6.23 -33.83
CA PHE A 120 36.08 -6.86 -33.02
C PHE A 120 34.79 -7.08 -33.81
N TRP A 121 34.11 -8.18 -33.54
CA TRP A 121 32.71 -8.35 -33.86
C TRP A 121 32.05 -9.21 -32.78
N GLY A 122 30.82 -8.85 -32.43
CA GLY A 122 29.97 -9.62 -31.52
C GLY A 122 28.91 -10.37 -32.30
N PHE A 123 28.46 -11.50 -31.78
CA PHE A 123 27.40 -12.28 -32.41
C PHE A 123 26.47 -12.95 -31.39
N VAL A 124 25.24 -13.19 -31.82
CA VAL A 124 24.27 -14.02 -31.11
C VAL A 124 23.70 -15.07 -32.08
N ILE A 125 23.46 -16.28 -31.59
CA ILE A 125 22.78 -17.37 -32.30
C ILE A 125 21.53 -17.72 -31.48
N THR A 126 20.36 -17.58 -32.08
CA THR A 126 19.05 -17.65 -31.42
C THR A 126 18.15 -18.77 -31.96
N ASP A 127 18.60 -19.50 -32.99
CA ASP A 127 17.86 -20.56 -33.67
C ASP A 127 18.15 -21.98 -33.16
N ASN A 128 18.61 -22.09 -31.92
CA ASN A 128 19.00 -23.34 -31.24
C ASN A 128 20.23 -24.08 -31.82
N ARG A 129 20.89 -23.58 -32.88
CA ARG A 129 22.16 -24.18 -33.32
C ARG A 129 23.23 -24.00 -32.24
N ARG A 130 23.99 -25.06 -31.98
CA ARG A 130 25.01 -25.08 -30.93
C ARG A 130 26.40 -25.14 -31.55
N ILE A 131 27.30 -24.35 -30.99
CA ILE A 131 28.70 -24.36 -31.41
C ILE A 131 29.31 -25.73 -31.12
N ASN A 132 30.18 -26.18 -32.02
CA ASN A 132 30.81 -27.49 -32.06
C ASN A 132 29.88 -28.70 -32.27
N LYS A 133 28.56 -28.50 -32.35
CA LYS A 133 27.58 -29.53 -32.71
C LYS A 133 27.00 -29.28 -34.11
N ASP A 134 26.20 -28.21 -34.23
CA ASP A 134 25.49 -27.83 -35.45
C ASP A 134 26.21 -26.69 -36.18
N PHE A 135 26.98 -25.89 -35.44
CA PHE A 135 27.69 -24.72 -35.93
C PHE A 135 29.20 -24.82 -35.64
N LYS A 136 30.04 -24.57 -36.63
CA LYS A 136 31.51 -24.49 -36.45
C LYS A 136 31.97 -23.06 -36.68
N LEU A 137 32.86 -22.58 -35.80
CA LEU A 137 33.50 -21.26 -35.89
C LEU A 137 34.72 -21.24 -36.81
N TYR A 138 35.02 -22.37 -37.46
CA TYR A 138 36.13 -22.55 -38.38
C TYR A 138 35.70 -23.37 -39.60
N ARG A 139 36.52 -23.32 -40.64
CA ARG A 139 36.55 -24.31 -41.71
C ARG A 139 37.67 -25.29 -41.44
N SER A 140 37.43 -26.55 -41.76
CA SER A 140 38.47 -27.58 -41.79
C SER A 140 39.09 -27.59 -43.18
N GLU A 141 40.40 -27.38 -43.26
CA GLU A 141 41.17 -27.62 -44.48
C GLU A 141 42.08 -28.83 -44.26
N HIS A 142 42.03 -29.76 -45.20
CA HIS A 142 42.91 -30.92 -45.20
C HIS A 142 44.13 -30.62 -46.07
N GLY A 143 45.26 -30.37 -45.43
CA GLY A 143 46.54 -30.12 -46.09
C GLY A 143 47.60 -31.06 -45.52
N SER A 144 48.41 -31.68 -46.39
CA SER A 144 49.57 -32.50 -45.97
C SER A 144 49.27 -33.64 -44.98
N GLY A 145 48.05 -34.16 -44.96
CA GLY A 145 47.64 -35.27 -44.08
C GLY A 145 47.14 -34.86 -42.70
N GLU A 146 47.12 -33.57 -42.37
CA GLU A 146 46.57 -33.04 -41.11
C GLU A 146 45.36 -32.12 -41.37
N GLU A 147 44.39 -32.18 -40.46
CA GLU A 147 43.24 -31.27 -40.45
C GLU A 147 43.63 -29.96 -39.76
N THR A 148 43.62 -28.87 -40.52
CA THR A 148 43.88 -27.54 -39.98
C THR A 148 42.56 -26.77 -39.85
N LYS A 149 42.34 -26.17 -38.68
CA LYS A 149 41.14 -25.39 -38.37
C LYS A 149 41.41 -23.92 -38.67
N ILE A 150 40.80 -23.40 -39.73
CA ILE A 150 40.91 -21.99 -40.12
C ILE A 150 39.69 -21.23 -39.60
N PRO A 151 39.84 -20.30 -38.63
CA PRO A 151 38.73 -19.52 -38.10
C PRO A 151 37.98 -18.77 -39.20
N LEU A 152 36.65 -18.72 -39.08
CA LEU A 152 35.83 -17.93 -39.99
C LEU A 152 36.18 -16.45 -39.88
N THR A 153 36.19 -15.74 -41.00
CA THR A 153 36.20 -14.28 -40.99
C THR A 153 34.82 -13.75 -40.55
N ARG A 154 34.73 -12.48 -40.14
CA ARG A 154 33.46 -11.82 -39.81
C ARG A 154 32.38 -12.03 -40.88
N ASN A 155 32.74 -11.86 -42.15
CA ASN A 155 31.79 -11.96 -43.25
C ASN A 155 31.31 -13.41 -43.45
N GLU A 156 32.21 -14.39 -43.31
CA GLU A 156 31.86 -15.81 -43.37
C GLU A 156 31.00 -16.24 -42.18
N LEU A 157 31.30 -15.72 -40.98
CA LEU A 157 30.48 -15.95 -39.79
C LEU A 157 29.07 -15.38 -39.98
N ALA A 158 28.94 -14.13 -40.43
CA ALA A 158 27.65 -13.49 -40.67
C ALA A 158 26.84 -14.23 -41.73
N ALA A 159 27.47 -14.63 -42.84
CA ALA A 159 26.82 -15.44 -43.87
C ALA A 159 26.35 -16.80 -43.35
N ARG A 160 27.13 -17.45 -42.47
CA ARG A 160 26.79 -18.75 -41.89
C ARG A 160 25.71 -18.65 -40.81
N ILE A 161 25.68 -17.55 -40.04
CA ILE A 161 24.61 -17.28 -39.06
C ILE A 161 23.31 -17.00 -39.81
N GLY A 162 23.33 -16.18 -40.86
CA GLY A 162 22.13 -15.87 -41.66
C GLY A 162 21.00 -15.32 -40.79
N GLU A 163 19.77 -15.81 -41.01
CA GLU A 163 18.58 -15.39 -40.26
C GLU A 163 18.51 -15.94 -38.82
N GLY A 164 19.40 -16.87 -38.48
CA GLY A 164 19.40 -17.56 -37.19
C GLY A 164 20.08 -16.81 -36.04
N GLY A 165 20.42 -15.54 -36.26
CA GLY A 165 21.15 -14.72 -35.31
C GLY A 165 21.58 -13.39 -35.90
N THR A 166 22.45 -12.67 -35.18
CA THR A 166 22.90 -11.33 -35.55
C THR A 166 24.40 -11.20 -35.31
N VAL A 167 25.10 -10.50 -36.21
CA VAL A 167 26.51 -10.12 -36.05
C VAL A 167 26.61 -8.59 -36.08
N VAL A 168 27.32 -8.02 -35.11
CA VAL A 168 27.54 -6.58 -34.96
C VAL A 168 29.03 -6.28 -34.84
N THR A 169 29.45 -5.06 -35.16
CA THR A 169 30.86 -4.67 -35.14
C THR A 169 31.20 -3.72 -34.00
N GLU A 170 30.21 -3.02 -33.45
CA GLU A 170 30.42 -2.08 -32.36
C GLU A 170 30.20 -2.76 -31.01
N GLN A 171 31.00 -2.37 -30.02
CA GLN A 171 30.90 -2.93 -28.67
C GLN A 171 29.56 -2.58 -28.02
N GLY A 172 29.11 -1.32 -28.09
CA GLY A 172 27.82 -0.91 -27.50
C GLY A 172 26.63 -1.58 -28.18
N GLU A 173 26.68 -1.82 -29.49
CA GLU A 173 25.65 -2.61 -30.18
C GLU A 173 25.62 -4.07 -29.70
N TYR A 174 26.80 -4.66 -29.48
CA TYR A 174 26.91 -6.00 -28.93
C TYR A 174 26.35 -6.08 -27.51
N GLU A 175 26.68 -5.11 -26.67
CA GLU A 175 26.21 -5.01 -25.30
C GLU A 175 24.68 -4.95 -25.23
N ARG A 176 24.06 -4.09 -26.05
CA ARG A 176 22.60 -4.03 -26.23
C ARG A 176 22.01 -5.35 -26.70
N LEU A 177 22.67 -6.01 -27.66
CA LEU A 177 22.22 -7.28 -28.21
C LEU A 177 22.23 -8.39 -27.14
N VAL A 178 23.28 -8.45 -26.32
CA VAL A 178 23.38 -9.39 -25.20
C VAL A 178 22.31 -9.09 -24.15
N ASN A 179 22.17 -7.83 -23.73
CA ASN A 179 21.14 -7.43 -22.77
C ASN A 179 19.75 -7.86 -23.27
N LYS A 180 19.39 -7.52 -24.51
CA LYS A 180 18.10 -7.87 -25.12
C LYS A 180 17.78 -9.37 -25.09
N HIS A 181 18.77 -10.23 -25.38
CA HIS A 181 18.53 -11.67 -25.52
C HIS A 181 18.69 -12.45 -24.20
N LEU A 182 19.54 -11.99 -23.29
CA LEU A 182 19.92 -12.74 -22.10
C LEU A 182 19.31 -12.20 -20.80
N PHE A 183 19.27 -10.87 -20.60
CA PHE A 183 18.94 -10.26 -19.32
C PHE A 183 17.62 -9.48 -19.33
N GLY A 184 17.32 -8.76 -20.41
CA GLY A 184 16.08 -8.01 -20.60
C GLY A 184 15.96 -6.77 -19.72
N TYR A 185 17.06 -6.14 -19.32
CA TYR A 185 17.01 -4.84 -18.62
C TYR A 185 16.47 -3.76 -19.57
N ALA A 186 15.56 -2.92 -19.07
CA ALA A 186 14.98 -1.82 -19.83
C ALA A 186 15.99 -0.69 -20.06
N ASP A 187 16.87 -0.44 -19.09
CA ASP A 187 17.95 0.56 -19.18
C ASP A 187 19.30 -0.11 -19.46
N GLU A 188 20.08 0.50 -20.35
CA GLU A 188 21.44 0.05 -20.69
C GLU A 188 22.41 0.25 -19.52
N ASN A 189 22.21 1.28 -18.68
CA ASN A 189 23.10 1.50 -17.54
C ASN A 189 22.98 0.40 -16.49
N SER A 190 21.76 -0.10 -16.24
CA SER A 190 21.55 -1.22 -15.31
C SER A 190 22.29 -2.49 -15.74
N TYR A 191 22.43 -2.73 -17.05
CA TYR A 191 23.22 -3.85 -17.53
C TYR A 191 24.72 -3.61 -17.31
N GLY A 192 25.22 -2.40 -17.56
CA GLY A 192 26.59 -2.00 -17.24
C GLY A 192 26.92 -2.16 -15.75
N GLU A 193 26.01 -1.77 -14.87
CA GLU A 193 26.15 -1.92 -13.41
C GLU A 193 26.26 -3.39 -12.98
N LEU A 194 25.45 -4.28 -13.56
CA LEU A 194 25.57 -5.72 -13.34
C LEU A 194 26.96 -6.24 -13.72
N LEU A 195 27.47 -5.81 -14.87
CA LEU A 195 28.79 -6.24 -15.36
C LEU A 195 29.92 -5.73 -14.47
N ASP A 196 29.83 -4.48 -14.02
CA ASP A 196 30.82 -3.91 -13.10
C ASP A 196 30.79 -4.62 -11.73
N LEU A 197 29.60 -4.97 -11.23
CA LEU A 197 29.46 -5.79 -10.03
C LEU A 197 30.08 -7.18 -10.21
N LEU A 198 29.84 -7.85 -11.34
CA LEU A 198 30.46 -9.15 -11.66
C LEU A 198 32.00 -9.07 -11.67
N ILE A 199 32.55 -7.99 -12.21
CA ILE A 199 34.01 -7.76 -12.28
C ILE A 199 34.59 -7.46 -10.91
N GLN A 200 33.88 -6.71 -10.07
CA GLN A 200 34.32 -6.44 -8.69
C GLN A 200 34.32 -7.73 -7.86
N LEU A 201 33.26 -8.54 -7.95
CA LEU A 201 33.14 -9.82 -7.23
C LEU A 201 34.17 -10.88 -7.67
N ARG A 202 34.73 -10.74 -8.88
CA ARG A 202 35.75 -11.66 -9.41
C ARG A 202 37.06 -11.64 -8.62
N SER A 203 37.34 -10.55 -7.90
CA SER A 203 38.63 -10.36 -7.24
C SER A 203 38.88 -11.45 -6.17
N PRO A 204 39.95 -12.25 -6.28
CA PRO A 204 40.21 -13.37 -5.36
C PRO A 204 40.51 -12.95 -3.92
N LYS A 205 40.65 -11.65 -3.65
CA LYS A 205 40.97 -11.06 -2.35
C LYS A 205 39.80 -10.22 -1.81
N LEU A 206 38.61 -10.81 -1.74
CA LEU A 206 37.45 -10.19 -1.05
C LEU A 206 37.78 -9.77 0.39
N SER A 207 38.77 -10.40 1.04
CA SER A 207 39.11 -10.18 2.44
C SER A 207 40.17 -9.10 2.71
N LYS A 208 40.92 -8.62 1.72
CA LYS A 208 42.09 -7.75 1.97
C LYS A 208 41.87 -6.28 1.62
N ASP A 209 41.10 -5.98 0.57
CA ASP A 209 41.02 -4.63 0.01
C ASP A 209 39.58 -4.07 -0.10
N PHE A 210 38.55 -4.81 0.32
CA PHE A 210 37.16 -4.32 0.31
C PHE A 210 36.75 -3.82 1.71
N LYS A 211 36.62 -2.50 1.85
CA LYS A 211 35.96 -1.92 3.03
C LYS A 211 34.46 -2.28 2.97
N PRO A 212 33.82 -2.61 4.10
CA PRO A 212 32.37 -2.86 4.15
C PRO A 212 31.54 -1.73 3.51
N THR A 213 32.02 -0.49 3.57
CA THR A 213 31.40 0.68 2.93
C THR A 213 31.33 0.54 1.41
N THR A 214 32.35 0.01 0.76
CA THR A 214 32.36 -0.18 -0.70
C THR A 214 31.35 -1.24 -1.11
N ILE A 215 31.23 -2.34 -0.36
CA ILE A 215 30.20 -3.36 -0.59
C ILE A 215 28.80 -2.77 -0.41
N TYR A 216 28.62 -1.96 0.64
CA TYR A 216 27.37 -1.26 0.89
C TYR A 216 27.01 -0.29 -0.25
N GLU A 217 27.97 0.51 -0.73
CA GLU A 217 27.78 1.42 -1.87
C GLU A 217 27.41 0.66 -3.15
N ILE A 218 28.10 -0.44 -3.46
CA ILE A 218 27.80 -1.28 -4.64
C ILE A 218 26.42 -1.90 -4.52
N LEU A 219 26.08 -2.49 -3.37
CA LEU A 219 24.78 -3.12 -3.16
C LEU A 219 23.65 -2.09 -3.18
N THR A 220 23.86 -0.91 -2.60
CA THR A 220 22.88 0.18 -2.58
C THR A 220 22.69 0.78 -3.96
N GLY A 221 23.77 0.95 -4.73
CA GLY A 221 23.71 1.44 -6.12
C GLY A 221 23.08 0.43 -7.09
N ALA A 222 23.27 -0.87 -6.84
CA ALA A 222 22.65 -1.94 -7.62
C ALA A 222 21.20 -2.24 -7.23
N LEU A 223 20.65 -1.56 -6.21
CA LEU A 223 19.21 -1.61 -5.96
C LEU A 223 18.50 -0.88 -7.12
N PRO A 224 17.39 -1.44 -7.63
CA PRO A 224 16.61 -0.77 -8.65
C PRO A 224 16.27 0.64 -8.19
N THR A 225 16.48 1.63 -9.06
CA THR A 225 15.86 2.93 -8.87
C THR A 225 14.35 2.70 -8.82
N LEU A 226 13.69 3.27 -7.81
CA LEU A 226 12.23 3.21 -7.70
C LEU A 226 11.65 3.68 -9.03
N GLN A 227 10.84 2.83 -9.67
CA GLN A 227 10.25 3.20 -10.96
C GLN A 227 9.27 4.35 -10.72
N GLU A 228 9.21 5.33 -11.62
CA GLU A 228 8.24 6.44 -11.52
C GLU A 228 6.78 5.92 -11.39
N ASP A 229 6.51 4.75 -11.94
CA ASP A 229 5.23 4.05 -11.84
C ASP A 229 4.91 3.58 -10.40
N GLU A 230 5.92 3.34 -9.57
CA GLU A 230 5.78 3.00 -8.15
C GLU A 230 5.67 4.25 -7.26
N LEU A 231 6.07 5.43 -7.77
CA LEU A 231 5.99 6.70 -7.04
C LEU A 231 4.59 7.33 -7.14
N ARG A 232 3.89 7.16 -8.26
CA ARG A 232 2.54 7.72 -8.46
C ARG A 232 1.51 7.32 -7.40
N PRO A 233 1.38 6.03 -7.01
CA PRO A 233 0.48 5.62 -5.94
C PRO A 233 0.82 6.25 -4.58
N LEU A 234 2.11 6.55 -4.34
CA LEU A 234 2.55 7.20 -3.09
C LEU A 234 2.14 8.67 -3.06
N GLU A 235 2.24 9.37 -4.19
CA GLU A 235 1.77 10.76 -4.33
C GLU A 235 0.26 10.87 -4.14
N GLU A 236 -0.51 9.93 -4.73
CA GLU A 236 -1.96 9.86 -4.55
C GLU A 236 -2.34 9.63 -3.08
N VAL A 237 -1.70 8.67 -2.41
CA VAL A 237 -1.97 8.38 -0.98
C VAL A 237 -1.61 9.58 -0.09
N LEU A 238 -0.51 10.28 -0.37
CA LEU A 238 -0.14 11.48 0.39
C LEU A 238 -1.16 12.61 0.19
N GLY A 239 -1.64 12.81 -1.04
CA GLY A 239 -2.72 13.76 -1.32
C GLY A 239 -4.01 13.43 -0.58
N GLU A 240 -4.42 12.15 -0.58
CA GLU A 240 -5.59 11.69 0.18
C GLU A 240 -5.42 11.91 1.69
N MET A 241 -4.22 11.71 2.25
CA MET A 241 -3.96 11.95 3.67
C MET A 241 -4.09 13.43 4.05
N ASP A 242 -3.63 14.35 3.20
CA ASP A 242 -3.78 15.78 3.43
C ASP A 242 -5.27 16.20 3.35
N GLU A 243 -6.03 15.70 2.37
CA GLU A 243 -7.48 15.95 2.29
C GLU A 243 -8.22 15.43 3.53
N ILE A 244 -7.87 14.23 4.02
CA ILE A 244 -8.46 13.66 5.24
C ILE A 244 -8.14 14.52 6.47
N ALA A 245 -6.91 15.04 6.57
CA ALA A 245 -6.50 15.89 7.69
C ALA A 245 -7.28 17.21 7.71
N ASP A 246 -7.45 17.86 6.54
CA ASP A 246 -8.24 19.08 6.41
C ASP A 246 -9.71 18.84 6.76
N HIS A 247 -10.29 17.73 6.28
CA HIS A 247 -11.68 17.38 6.58
C HIS A 247 -11.90 17.05 8.06
N LEU A 248 -10.91 16.41 8.70
CA LEU A 248 -10.93 16.16 10.14
C LEU A 248 -10.93 17.46 10.93
N ALA A 249 -10.07 18.42 10.56
CA ALA A 249 -10.00 19.73 11.21
C ALA A 249 -11.32 20.51 11.07
N GLU A 250 -11.97 20.45 9.90
CA GLU A 250 -13.28 21.04 9.66
C GLU A 250 -14.36 20.40 10.55
N LEU A 251 -14.40 19.07 10.63
CA LEU A 251 -15.35 18.34 11.47
C LEU A 251 -15.16 18.63 12.97
N GLU A 252 -13.92 18.77 13.43
CA GLU A 252 -13.63 19.18 14.81
C GLU A 252 -14.16 20.58 15.11
N MET A 253 -14.01 21.53 14.17
CA MET A 253 -14.57 22.87 14.30
C MET A 253 -16.11 22.82 14.37
N HIS A 254 -16.75 22.08 13.46
CA HIS A 254 -18.21 21.93 13.43
C HIS A 254 -18.75 21.33 14.72
N ARG A 255 -18.04 20.34 15.28
CA ARG A 255 -18.39 19.74 16.58
C ARG A 255 -18.31 20.76 17.72
N GLN A 256 -17.26 21.58 17.77
CA GLN A 256 -17.14 22.61 18.81
C GLN A 256 -18.27 23.63 18.76
N GLU A 257 -18.68 24.06 17.56
CA GLU A 257 -19.82 24.97 17.40
C GLU A 257 -21.15 24.32 17.77
N ALA A 258 -21.36 23.05 17.41
CA ALA A 258 -22.53 22.29 17.81
C ALA A 258 -22.64 22.14 19.35
N ASP A 259 -21.53 21.88 20.03
CA ASP A 259 -21.49 21.79 21.50
C ASP A 259 -21.84 23.13 22.17
N LYS A 260 -21.39 24.26 21.60
CA LYS A 260 -21.78 25.60 22.08
C LYS A 260 -23.28 25.82 21.91
N LEU A 261 -23.83 25.46 20.75
CA LEU A 261 -25.25 25.59 20.45
C LEU A 261 -26.09 24.73 21.41
N GLN A 262 -25.69 23.48 21.64
CA GLN A 262 -26.37 22.56 22.56
C GLN A 262 -26.41 23.14 23.98
N LYS A 263 -25.30 23.69 24.50
CA LYS A 263 -25.27 24.32 25.82
C LYS A 263 -26.22 25.52 25.93
N ALA A 264 -26.28 26.35 24.89
CA ALA A 264 -27.20 27.48 24.86
C ALA A 264 -28.67 27.03 24.86
N TYR A 265 -29.01 26.03 24.04
CA TYR A 265 -30.36 25.46 24.00
C TYR A 265 -30.75 24.76 25.31
N GLN A 266 -29.82 24.04 25.94
CA GLN A 266 -30.04 23.42 27.25
C GLN A 266 -30.44 24.49 28.29
N THR A 267 -29.67 25.57 28.36
CA THR A 267 -29.94 26.70 29.27
C THR A 267 -31.30 27.34 28.99
N TYR A 268 -31.62 27.56 27.71
CA TYR A 268 -32.92 28.09 27.30
C TYR A 268 -34.07 27.17 27.71
N ASN A 269 -33.95 25.87 27.46
CA ASN A 269 -34.95 24.87 27.80
C ASN A 269 -35.17 24.78 29.32
N GLU A 270 -34.09 24.82 30.11
CA GLU A 270 -34.17 24.85 31.58
C GLU A 270 -34.89 26.11 32.08
N ALA A 271 -34.60 27.28 31.52
CA ALA A 271 -35.29 28.52 31.87
C ALA A 271 -36.79 28.47 31.52
N LEU A 272 -37.14 27.91 30.35
CA LEU A 272 -38.52 27.73 29.92
C LEU A 272 -39.28 26.75 30.83
N LEU A 273 -38.66 25.61 31.16
CA LEU A 273 -39.19 24.62 32.10
C LEU A 273 -39.43 25.23 33.49
N LEU A 274 -38.48 26.03 33.99
CA LEU A 274 -38.61 26.71 35.28
C LEU A 274 -39.77 27.71 35.28
N SER A 275 -39.92 28.50 34.20
CA SER A 275 -41.02 29.45 34.03
C SER A 275 -42.38 28.73 34.02
N ALA A 276 -42.52 27.69 33.20
CA ALA A 276 -43.74 26.88 33.13
C ALA A 276 -44.06 26.23 34.48
N SER A 277 -43.06 25.68 35.17
CA SER A 277 -43.23 25.04 36.49
C SER A 277 -43.69 26.04 37.55
N ARG A 278 -43.18 27.28 37.53
CA ARG A 278 -43.61 28.35 38.44
C ARG A 278 -45.06 28.74 38.21
N GLU A 279 -45.48 28.87 36.95
CA GLU A 279 -46.88 29.18 36.62
C GLU A 279 -47.82 28.06 37.10
N VAL A 280 -47.47 26.79 36.88
CA VAL A 280 -48.26 25.65 37.37
C VAL A 280 -48.37 25.66 38.89
N LEU A 281 -47.26 25.89 39.61
CA LEU A 281 -47.27 25.99 41.08
C LEU A 281 -48.12 27.16 41.59
N PHE A 282 -48.04 28.31 40.93
CA PHE A 282 -48.86 29.48 41.27
C PHE A 282 -50.35 29.18 41.08
N ARG A 283 -50.74 28.65 39.91
CA ARG A 283 -52.12 28.25 39.61
C ARG A 283 -52.63 27.17 40.56
N HIS A 284 -51.78 26.23 40.95
CA HIS A 284 -52.12 25.20 41.92
C HIS A 284 -52.43 25.79 43.31
N LYS A 285 -51.62 26.75 43.77
CA LYS A 285 -51.85 27.47 45.05
C LYS A 285 -53.15 28.28 45.01
N GLU A 286 -53.39 29.02 43.93
CA GLU A 286 -54.64 29.78 43.74
C GLU A 286 -55.86 28.87 43.74
N ARG A 287 -55.81 27.75 43.00
CA ARG A 287 -56.87 26.74 43.00
C ARG A 287 -57.13 26.18 44.40
N HIS A 288 -56.07 25.87 45.15
CA HIS A 288 -56.21 25.36 46.52
C HIS A 288 -56.86 26.38 47.45
N LYS A 289 -56.46 27.66 47.36
CA LYS A 289 -57.06 28.74 48.15
C LYS A 289 -58.56 28.89 47.85
N LEU A 290 -58.92 28.95 46.57
CA LEU A 290 -60.31 29.02 46.12
C LEU A 290 -61.12 27.77 46.56
N ALA A 291 -60.51 26.58 46.55
CA ALA A 291 -61.16 25.36 47.03
C ALA A 291 -61.48 25.42 48.53
N VAL A 292 -60.55 25.93 49.35
CA VAL A 292 -60.77 26.11 50.80
C VAL A 292 -61.84 27.17 51.06
N GLU A 293 -61.83 28.29 50.35
CA GLU A 293 -62.87 29.33 50.47
C GLU A 293 -64.25 28.79 50.07
N LEU A 294 -64.32 28.02 48.99
CA LEU A 294 -65.55 27.40 48.52
C LEU A 294 -66.09 26.39 49.53
N ASP A 295 -65.23 25.60 50.16
CA ASP A 295 -65.62 24.66 51.22
C ASP A 295 -66.13 25.40 52.47
N ALA A 296 -65.47 26.49 52.87
CA ALA A 296 -65.93 27.34 53.97
C ALA A 296 -67.31 27.98 53.69
N ILE A 297 -67.54 28.46 52.45
CA ILE A 297 -68.83 29.00 52.02
C ILE A 297 -69.89 27.90 52.02
N LYS A 298 -69.59 26.71 51.51
CA LYS A 298 -70.50 25.55 51.58
C LYS A 298 -70.86 25.19 53.02
N GLY A 299 -69.88 25.21 53.93
CA GLY A 299 -70.10 25.01 55.36
C GLY A 299 -71.05 26.05 55.96
N LYS A 300 -70.86 27.34 55.64
CA LYS A 300 -71.76 28.43 56.06
C LYS A 300 -73.17 28.27 55.49
N ILE A 301 -73.31 27.89 54.22
CA ILE A 301 -74.62 27.63 53.61
C ILE A 301 -75.31 26.47 54.32
N ALA A 302 -74.59 25.40 54.64
CA ALA A 302 -75.14 24.25 55.36
C ALA A 302 -75.62 24.63 56.77
N SER A 303 -74.83 25.41 57.52
CA SER A 303 -75.22 25.88 58.85
C SER A 303 -76.40 26.86 58.80
N SER A 304 -76.41 27.80 57.86
CA SER A 304 -77.55 28.70 57.64
C SER A 304 -78.81 27.94 57.25
N LYS A 305 -78.73 26.92 56.38
CA LYS A 305 -79.87 26.06 56.07
C LYS A 305 -80.39 25.33 57.30
N ALA A 306 -79.50 24.77 58.13
CA ALA A 306 -79.90 24.11 59.37
C ALA A 306 -80.60 25.08 60.36
N LEU A 307 -80.11 26.32 60.46
CA LEU A 307 -80.75 27.37 61.26
C LEU A 307 -82.13 27.75 60.72
N ILE A 308 -82.27 27.90 59.40
CA ILE A 308 -83.57 28.16 58.76
C ILE A 308 -84.54 27.02 59.06
N THR A 309 -84.15 25.76 58.86
CA THR A 309 -85.02 24.61 59.17
C THR A 309 -85.41 24.56 60.64
N LYS A 310 -84.49 24.92 61.55
CA LYS A 310 -84.80 25.00 62.99
C LYS A 310 -85.81 26.11 63.29
N ALA A 311 -85.61 27.30 62.73
CA ALA A 311 -86.52 28.43 62.90
C ALA A 311 -87.91 28.16 62.28
N GLU A 312 -87.97 27.49 61.11
CA GLU A 312 -89.21 27.03 60.49
C GLU A 312 -89.93 26.01 61.39
N HIS A 313 -89.20 25.12 62.06
CA HIS A 313 -89.79 24.19 63.02
C HIS A 313 -90.35 24.92 64.25
N GLU A 314 -89.58 25.82 64.85
CA GLU A 314 -90.01 26.66 65.99
C GLU A 314 -91.24 27.50 65.63
N GLN A 315 -91.26 28.12 64.44
CA GLN A 315 -92.42 28.87 63.94
C GLN A 315 -93.66 27.99 63.81
N ASN A 316 -93.52 26.77 63.28
CA ASN A 316 -94.64 25.84 63.16
C ASN A 316 -95.16 25.39 64.54
N GLU A 317 -94.30 25.21 65.53
CA GLU A 317 -94.71 24.91 66.90
C GLU A 317 -95.47 26.10 67.51
N PHE A 318 -94.96 27.33 67.37
CA PHE A 318 -95.68 28.53 67.84
C PHE A 318 -97.03 28.71 67.14
N LEU A 319 -97.14 28.43 65.84
CA LEU A 319 -98.43 28.48 65.11
C LEU A 319 -99.42 27.41 65.61
N LYS A 320 -98.94 26.23 66.02
CA LYS A 320 -99.79 25.21 66.65
C LYS A 320 -100.25 25.65 68.03
N GLU A 321 -99.36 26.24 68.82
CA GLU A 321 -99.70 26.80 70.13
C GLU A 321 -100.72 27.93 70.01
N GLU A 322 -100.53 28.86 69.07
CA GLU A 322 -101.47 29.93 68.77
C GLU A 322 -102.85 29.38 68.41
N ARG A 323 -102.94 28.43 67.47
CA ARG A 323 -104.20 27.75 67.12
C ARG A 323 -104.84 27.03 68.31
N SER A 324 -104.04 26.43 69.20
CA SER A 324 -104.52 25.78 70.41
C SER A 324 -105.10 26.79 71.41
N ILE A 325 -104.41 27.93 71.59
CA ILE A 325 -104.87 29.03 72.46
C ILE A 325 -106.12 29.68 71.87
N GLU A 326 -106.17 29.96 70.56
CA GLU A 326 -107.37 30.45 69.87
C GLU A 326 -108.54 29.47 70.02
N GLY A 327 -108.30 28.17 69.88
CA GLY A 327 -109.28 27.12 70.14
C GLY A 327 -109.79 27.16 71.59
N ARG A 328 -108.90 27.35 72.57
CA ARG A 328 -109.28 27.49 73.99
C ARG A 328 -110.07 28.77 74.26
N ILE A 329 -109.69 29.89 73.65
CA ILE A 329 -110.42 31.17 73.74
C ILE A 329 -111.82 31.02 73.13
N SER A 330 -111.94 30.39 71.96
CA SER A 330 -113.24 30.08 71.34
C SER A 330 -114.12 29.20 72.23
N THR A 331 -113.54 28.18 72.87
CA THR A 331 -114.26 27.28 73.78
C THR A 331 -114.69 28.01 75.06
N LEU A 332 -113.84 28.89 75.61
CA LEU A 332 -114.16 29.75 76.74
C LEU A 332 -115.24 30.78 76.41
N ALA A 333 -115.23 31.34 75.19
CA ALA A 333 -116.26 32.26 74.69
C ALA A 333 -117.61 31.55 74.46
N GLN A 334 -117.63 30.23 74.26
CA GLN A 334 -118.84 29.41 74.20
C GLN A 334 -119.24 28.82 75.55
N HIS A 335 -118.45 29.00 76.61
CA HIS A 335 -118.74 28.47 77.92
C HIS A 335 -119.79 29.32 78.63
N GLU A 336 -120.80 28.68 79.22
CA GLU A 336 -122.03 29.27 79.79
C GLU A 336 -121.82 30.47 80.72
N ALA A 337 -120.65 30.58 81.35
CA ALA A 337 -120.31 31.64 82.33
C ALA A 337 -120.28 33.06 81.73
N ILE A 338 -119.90 33.23 80.46
CA ILE A 338 -119.82 34.57 79.81
C ILE A 338 -121.20 34.98 79.26
N SER A 339 -122.04 34.03 78.85
CA SER A 339 -123.44 34.33 78.48
C SER A 339 -124.27 34.77 79.68
N THR A 340 -124.01 34.21 80.86
CA THR A 340 -124.66 34.61 82.11
C THR A 340 -124.23 35.99 82.60
N GLU A 341 -123.06 36.49 82.19
CA GLU A 341 -122.57 37.83 82.57
C GLU A 341 -123.14 38.92 81.65
N ASP A 342 -123.25 38.65 80.34
CA ASP A 342 -123.98 39.52 79.40
C ASP A 342 -125.50 39.59 79.71
N GLU A 343 -126.10 38.49 80.20
CA GLU A 343 -127.48 38.49 80.69
C GLU A 343 -127.63 39.25 82.02
N LEU A 344 -126.65 39.15 82.95
CA LEU A 344 -126.68 39.91 84.21
C LEU A 344 -126.48 41.42 83.99
N GLN A 345 -125.66 41.80 83.01
CA GLN A 345 -125.42 43.20 82.67
C GLN A 345 -126.66 43.87 82.06
N ARG A 346 -127.46 43.11 81.29
CA ARG A 346 -128.78 43.57 80.80
C ARG A 346 -129.82 43.75 81.89
N VAL A 347 -129.79 42.94 82.96
CA VAL A 347 -130.76 43.03 84.07
C VAL A 347 -130.42 44.19 85.03
N LYS A 348 -129.15 44.58 85.16
CA LYS A 348 -128.74 45.75 85.97
C LYS A 348 -129.03 47.11 85.34
N GLU A 349 -129.36 47.17 84.05
CA GLU A 349 -129.78 48.40 83.38
C GLU A 349 -131.32 48.65 83.45
N GLN A 350 -132.08 47.79 84.16
CA GLN A 350 -133.56 47.89 84.25
C GLN A 350 -134.15 48.05 85.67
N ILE A 351 -133.35 48.35 86.70
CA ILE A 351 -133.81 48.83 88.02
C ILE A 351 -132.90 49.98 88.44
#